data_AF-A0A7J3T127-F1
#
_entry.id   AF-A0A7J3T127-F1
#
_cell.length_a   1.000
_cell.length_b   1.000
_cell.length_c   1.000
_cell.angle_alpha   90.00
_cell.angle_beta   90.00
_cell.angle_gamma   90.00
#
_symmetry.space_group_name_H-M   'P 1'
#
loop_
_entity.id
_entity.type
_entity.pdbx_description
1 polymer ?
#
loop_
_entity_poly.entity_id
_entity_poly.type
_entity_poly.pdbx_seq_one_letter_code
_entity_poly.pdbx_strand_id
1 'polypeptide(L)'
;MISSTLKRTSEILKSGASKQVLDYEKRFSSIQNLYDDLLSNMIRTEFSAKEAYETAKEFFETTTVPFVGIDGTMYSRPLFDLVIFFGGAYASTGTVSFQEKGLPITSYDMKTLKQAAGISSVVPIYVNEIPEIDHSFFETGRCEETTLIRPLTDQSIIDNATIANWIMTFAEYCLAYKLATQPSKYARIILLDRSLSTERASLIYDTARRDLWKKRCSLIGYRTEDGQPLDVNDFTIARQCVCNQTLGLPPPRGDYLNYAIVQVVKQNETLTETQILTKLKIMEEKRAKRVRRYLKRLSSEGLLREKDGVYALDPKYVSTQKRIKSLVTEMADQFF
;
A
#
# COMPACT_ATOMS: atom_id res chain seq x y z
N MET A 1 -21.31 -38.64 -34.86
CA MET A 1 -21.78 -38.22 -33.52
C MET A 1 -20.98 -37.07 -32.91
N ILE A 2 -19.65 -36.97 -33.09
CA ILE A 2 -18.82 -35.91 -32.47
C ILE A 2 -19.09 -34.50 -33.05
N SER A 3 -19.35 -34.39 -34.36
CA SER A 3 -19.61 -33.09 -35.02
C SER A 3 -20.92 -32.42 -34.56
N SER A 4 -21.97 -33.21 -34.29
CA SER A 4 -23.26 -32.68 -33.80
C SER A 4 -23.19 -32.20 -32.35
N THR A 5 -22.43 -32.87 -31.49
CA THR A 5 -22.20 -32.40 -30.12
C THR A 5 -21.32 -31.16 -30.10
N LEU A 6 -20.26 -31.08 -30.91
CA LEU A 6 -19.41 -29.90 -31.00
C LEU A 6 -20.16 -28.66 -31.50
N LYS A 7 -21.04 -28.83 -32.51
CA LYS A 7 -21.91 -27.78 -33.01
C LYS A 7 -22.92 -27.28 -31.96
N ARG A 8 -23.56 -28.20 -31.23
CA ARG A 8 -24.48 -27.87 -30.14
C ARG A 8 -23.77 -27.13 -29.00
N THR A 9 -22.56 -27.54 -28.64
CA THR A 9 -21.77 -26.86 -27.59
C THR A 9 -21.35 -25.46 -28.03
N SER A 10 -20.97 -25.28 -29.30
CA SER A 10 -20.66 -23.98 -29.88
C SER A 10 -21.87 -23.05 -29.92
N GLU A 11 -23.07 -23.55 -30.24
CA GLU A 11 -24.31 -22.78 -30.24
C GLU A 11 -24.72 -22.36 -28.81
N ILE A 12 -24.51 -23.24 -27.82
CA ILE A 12 -24.74 -22.92 -26.41
C ILE A 12 -23.77 -21.84 -25.92
N LEU A 13 -22.47 -21.95 -26.24
CA LEU A 13 -21.47 -20.92 -25.88
C LEU A 13 -21.77 -19.58 -26.53
N LYS A 14 -22.14 -19.58 -27.82
CA LYS A 14 -22.50 -18.36 -28.54
C LYS A 14 -23.77 -17.72 -27.96
N SER A 15 -24.79 -18.50 -27.64
CA SER A 15 -26.01 -17.97 -27.01
C SER A 15 -25.76 -17.47 -25.59
N GLY A 16 -24.89 -18.13 -24.83
CA GLY A 16 -24.44 -17.67 -23.51
C GLY A 16 -23.69 -16.35 -23.57
N ALA A 17 -22.74 -16.22 -24.51
CA ALA A 17 -22.01 -14.98 -24.75
C ALA A 17 -22.94 -13.84 -25.21
N SER A 18 -23.86 -14.09 -26.15
CA SER A 18 -24.84 -13.10 -26.59
C SER A 18 -25.78 -12.67 -25.45
N LYS A 19 -26.18 -13.60 -24.57
CA LYS A 19 -26.99 -13.27 -23.40
C LYS A 19 -26.23 -12.41 -22.39
N GLN A 20 -24.93 -12.68 -22.18
CA GLN A 20 -24.08 -11.84 -21.35
C GLN A 20 -23.92 -10.43 -21.94
N VAL A 21 -23.65 -10.32 -23.24
CA VAL A 21 -23.54 -9.01 -23.92
C VAL A 21 -24.84 -8.21 -23.79
N LEU A 22 -26.01 -8.83 -24.01
CA LEU A 22 -27.30 -8.18 -23.83
C LEU A 22 -27.57 -7.78 -22.37
N ASP A 23 -27.11 -8.57 -21.39
CA ASP A 23 -27.22 -8.21 -19.98
C ASP A 23 -26.31 -7.03 -19.63
N TYR A 24 -25.09 -6.99 -20.18
CA TYR A 24 -24.21 -5.83 -20.07
C TYR A 24 -24.83 -4.58 -20.71
N GLU A 25 -25.35 -4.66 -21.94
CA GLU A 25 -26.02 -3.53 -22.61
C GLU A 25 -27.18 -2.97 -21.79
N LYS A 26 -28.02 -3.84 -21.19
CA LYS A 26 -29.12 -3.39 -20.31
C LYS A 26 -28.61 -2.74 -19.02
N ARG A 27 -27.53 -3.25 -18.44
CA ARG A 27 -26.90 -2.62 -17.26
C ARG A 27 -26.27 -1.28 -17.62
N PHE A 28 -25.63 -1.18 -18.77
CA PHE A 28 -25.01 0.06 -19.25
C PHE A 28 -26.06 1.11 -19.63
N SER A 29 -27.17 0.73 -20.28
CA SER A 29 -28.25 1.68 -20.58
C SER A 29 -28.89 2.25 -19.32
N SER A 30 -28.94 1.47 -18.24
CA SER A 30 -29.41 1.93 -16.92
C SER A 30 -28.45 2.93 -16.26
N ILE A 31 -27.17 2.90 -16.62
CA ILE A 31 -26.11 3.78 -16.07
C ILE A 31 -25.79 4.93 -17.03
N GLN A 32 -26.22 4.85 -18.29
CA GLN A 32 -25.93 5.83 -19.33
C GLN A 32 -26.35 7.24 -18.92
N ASN A 33 -27.55 7.41 -18.37
CA ASN A 33 -28.00 8.72 -17.88
C ASN A 33 -27.11 9.24 -16.74
N LEU A 34 -26.62 8.38 -15.84
CA LEU A 34 -25.70 8.79 -14.78
C LEU A 34 -24.31 9.15 -15.34
N TYR A 35 -23.86 8.48 -16.40
CA TYR A 35 -22.64 8.85 -17.08
C TYR A 35 -22.79 10.20 -17.80
N ASP A 36 -23.82 10.34 -18.63
CA ASP A 36 -24.05 11.52 -19.47
C ASP A 36 -24.34 12.77 -18.63
N ASP A 37 -25.15 12.66 -17.57
CA ASP A 37 -25.56 13.81 -16.77
C ASP A 37 -24.51 14.21 -15.70
N LEU A 38 -23.70 13.26 -15.22
CA LEU A 38 -22.82 13.48 -14.06
C LEU A 38 -21.36 13.12 -14.32
N LEU A 39 -21.05 11.88 -14.68
CA LEU A 39 -19.65 11.43 -14.76
C LEU A 39 -18.89 12.12 -15.90
N SER A 40 -19.53 12.32 -17.05
CA SER A 40 -18.97 13.01 -18.21
C SER A 40 -18.47 14.41 -17.83
N ASN A 41 -19.26 15.13 -17.03
CA ASN A 41 -18.96 16.47 -16.53
C ASN A 41 -17.82 16.49 -15.50
N MET A 42 -17.55 15.36 -14.86
CA MET A 42 -16.44 15.21 -13.90
C MET A 42 -15.12 14.78 -14.56
N ILE A 43 -15.17 14.26 -15.79
CA ILE A 43 -13.98 13.78 -16.51
C ILE A 43 -13.43 14.94 -17.35
N ARG A 44 -12.24 15.44 -16.97
CA ARG A 44 -11.48 16.33 -17.86
C ARG A 44 -10.81 15.52 -18.95
N THR A 45 -11.27 15.68 -20.18
CA THR A 45 -10.69 15.05 -21.38
C THR A 45 -9.73 15.99 -22.13
N GLU A 46 -9.90 17.30 -21.96
CA GLU A 46 -9.07 18.32 -22.60
C GLU A 46 -7.89 18.71 -21.71
N PHE A 47 -6.67 18.38 -22.16
CA PHE A 47 -5.44 18.75 -21.48
C PHE A 47 -4.81 19.96 -22.17
N SER A 48 -4.84 21.11 -21.50
CA SER A 48 -4.24 22.35 -22.01
C SER A 48 -2.73 22.38 -21.73
N ALA A 49 -1.93 22.42 -22.81
CA ALA A 49 -0.48 22.59 -22.72
C ALA A 49 -0.09 23.86 -21.95
N LYS A 50 -0.87 24.93 -22.12
CA LYS A 50 -0.66 26.20 -21.44
C LYS A 50 -0.88 26.06 -19.93
N GLU A 51 -1.96 25.41 -19.51
CA GLU A 51 -2.22 25.14 -18.09
C GLU A 51 -1.13 24.25 -17.49
N ALA A 52 -0.67 23.23 -18.21
CA ALA A 52 0.42 22.36 -17.77
C ALA A 52 1.73 23.15 -17.58
N TYR A 53 2.05 24.07 -18.49
CA TYR A 53 3.22 24.95 -18.40
C TYR A 53 3.13 25.91 -17.21
N GLU A 54 1.99 26.58 -17.02
CA GLU A 54 1.76 27.50 -15.90
C GLU A 54 1.83 26.75 -14.56
N THR A 55 1.18 25.58 -14.48
CA THR A 55 1.20 24.71 -13.29
C THR A 55 2.61 24.22 -12.97
N ALA A 56 3.37 23.80 -13.99
CA ALA A 56 4.75 23.33 -13.78
C ALA A 56 5.64 24.47 -13.24
N LYS A 57 5.49 25.68 -13.77
CA LYS A 57 6.22 26.87 -13.31
C LYS A 57 5.84 27.26 -11.88
N GLU A 58 4.57 27.17 -11.51
CA GLU A 58 4.11 27.47 -10.14
C GLU A 58 4.55 26.40 -9.14
N PHE A 59 4.42 25.12 -9.50
CA PHE A 59 4.63 24.00 -8.59
C PHE A 59 6.10 23.57 -8.46
N PHE A 60 6.83 23.50 -9.58
CA PHE A 60 8.23 23.07 -9.62
C PHE A 60 9.22 24.23 -9.68
N GLU A 61 8.75 25.47 -9.77
CA GLU A 61 9.55 26.70 -9.99
C GLU A 61 10.36 26.69 -11.29
N THR A 62 10.22 25.64 -12.10
CA THR A 62 11.02 25.34 -13.28
C THR A 62 10.15 24.66 -14.33
N THR A 63 10.48 24.87 -15.61
CA THR A 63 9.76 24.28 -16.75
C THR A 63 10.43 23.00 -17.26
N THR A 64 11.67 22.76 -16.86
CA THR A 64 12.40 21.51 -17.11
C THR A 64 12.56 20.77 -15.80
N VAL A 65 11.86 19.64 -15.69
CA VAL A 65 11.71 18.91 -14.44
C VAL A 65 12.33 17.52 -14.59
N PRO A 66 13.31 17.15 -13.75
CA PRO A 66 13.86 15.80 -13.74
C PRO A 66 12.83 14.80 -13.19
N PHE A 67 12.67 13.69 -13.91
CA PHE A 67 11.80 12.59 -13.52
C PHE A 67 12.59 11.29 -13.39
N VAL A 68 12.02 10.36 -12.63
CA VAL A 68 12.48 8.98 -12.55
C VAL A 68 11.29 8.04 -12.66
N GLY A 69 11.39 7.07 -13.56
CA GLY A 69 10.48 5.93 -13.66
C GLY A 69 11.10 4.72 -12.98
N ILE A 70 10.38 4.10 -12.06
CA ILE A 70 10.83 2.91 -11.34
C ILE A 70 9.90 1.77 -11.68
N ASP A 71 10.51 0.66 -12.06
CA ASP A 71 9.79 -0.58 -12.37
C ASP A 71 10.53 -1.77 -11.74
N GLY A 72 9.73 -2.76 -11.35
CA GLY A 72 10.15 -3.98 -10.69
C GLY A 72 10.27 -5.15 -11.65
N THR A 73 11.14 -6.10 -11.32
CA THR A 73 11.16 -7.40 -11.96
C THR A 73 11.29 -8.49 -10.91
N MET A 74 10.62 -9.61 -11.16
CA MET A 74 10.64 -10.76 -10.28
C MET A 74 10.72 -12.05 -11.07
N TYR A 75 11.33 -13.07 -10.47
CA TYR A 75 11.21 -14.44 -10.95
C TYR A 75 11.33 -15.42 -9.79
N SER A 76 10.64 -16.55 -9.92
CA SER A 76 10.76 -17.68 -9.02
C SER A 76 11.28 -18.86 -9.83
N ARG A 77 12.40 -19.45 -9.42
CA ARG A 77 12.98 -20.61 -10.11
C ARG A 77 13.17 -21.78 -9.15
N PRO A 78 12.46 -22.91 -9.37
CA PRO A 78 12.73 -24.12 -8.61
C PRO A 78 14.10 -24.70 -8.97
N LEU A 79 14.81 -25.17 -7.97
CA LEU A 79 16.11 -25.83 -8.05
C LEU A 79 16.16 -26.96 -7.01
N PHE A 80 15.77 -28.17 -7.43
CA PHE A 80 15.60 -29.32 -6.53
C PHE A 80 14.64 -28.98 -5.37
N ASP A 81 15.06 -29.20 -4.12
CA ASP A 81 14.28 -28.93 -2.90
C ASP A 81 14.30 -27.45 -2.49
N LEU A 82 14.94 -26.59 -3.30
CA LEU A 82 15.03 -25.14 -3.10
C LEU A 82 14.23 -24.40 -4.17
N VAL A 83 13.77 -23.22 -3.80
CA VAL A 83 13.17 -22.25 -4.70
C VAL A 83 13.94 -20.96 -4.56
N ILE A 84 14.48 -20.47 -5.67
CA ILE A 84 15.18 -19.21 -5.73
C ILE A 84 14.17 -18.13 -6.08
N PHE A 85 13.89 -17.25 -5.12
CA PHE A 85 13.10 -16.05 -5.33
C PHE A 85 14.02 -14.89 -5.65
N PHE A 86 13.77 -14.21 -6.76
CA PHE A 86 14.42 -12.96 -7.10
C PHE A 86 13.39 -11.86 -7.20
N GLY A 87 13.75 -10.72 -6.64
CA GLY A 87 13.03 -9.48 -6.82
C GLY A 87 14.02 -8.32 -6.90
N GLY A 88 13.80 -7.42 -7.83
CA GLY A 88 14.60 -6.21 -7.95
C GLY A 88 13.80 -5.09 -8.59
N ALA A 89 14.35 -3.88 -8.53
CA ALA A 89 13.78 -2.70 -9.14
C ALA A 89 14.88 -1.89 -9.83
N TYR A 90 14.53 -1.26 -10.95
CA TYR A 90 15.42 -0.42 -11.72
C TYR A 90 14.81 0.96 -11.94
N ALA A 91 15.65 1.98 -11.89
CA ALA A 91 15.25 3.36 -12.16
C ALA A 91 15.76 3.83 -13.54
N SER A 92 14.85 4.39 -14.32
CA SER A 92 15.15 5.12 -15.55
C SER A 92 14.95 6.61 -15.31
N THR A 93 16.01 7.42 -15.49
CA THR A 93 15.95 8.87 -15.29
C THR A 93 15.81 9.62 -16.62
N GLY A 94 15.24 10.80 -16.53
CA GLY A 94 15.14 11.72 -17.65
C GLY A 94 14.69 13.10 -17.21
N THR A 95 14.41 13.96 -18.19
CA THR A 95 13.86 15.29 -17.98
C THR A 95 12.61 15.49 -18.82
N VAL A 96 11.59 16.13 -18.24
CA VAL A 96 10.40 16.60 -18.95
C VAL A 96 10.51 18.11 -19.09
N SER A 97 10.42 18.61 -20.31
CA SER A 97 10.36 20.05 -20.60
C SER A 97 8.95 20.43 -21.00
N PHE A 98 8.29 21.22 -20.16
CA PHE A 98 6.97 21.78 -20.43
C PHE A 98 7.10 22.99 -21.36
N GLN A 99 6.28 23.02 -22.41
CA GLN A 99 6.25 24.09 -23.40
C GLN A 99 4.95 24.88 -23.30
N GLU A 100 5.02 26.19 -23.49
CA GLU A 100 3.84 27.06 -23.47
C GLU A 100 2.89 26.77 -24.65
N LYS A 101 3.46 26.34 -25.79
CA LYS A 101 2.74 25.93 -26.99
C LYS A 101 3.26 24.58 -27.43
N GLY A 102 2.44 23.53 -27.28
CA GLY A 102 2.78 22.17 -27.71
C GLY A 102 2.85 21.17 -26.55
N LEU A 103 3.02 19.90 -26.88
CA LEU A 103 3.10 18.83 -25.89
C LEU A 103 4.45 18.88 -25.14
N PRO A 104 4.50 18.44 -23.87
CA PRO A 104 5.75 18.30 -23.14
C PRO A 104 6.73 17.37 -23.86
N ILE A 105 8.01 17.73 -23.87
CA ILE A 105 9.08 16.92 -24.47
C ILE A 105 9.81 16.14 -23.38
N THR A 106 9.92 14.83 -23.56
CA THR A 106 10.68 13.94 -22.66
C THR A 106 12.04 13.60 -23.26
N SER A 107 13.09 13.73 -22.44
CA SER A 107 14.45 13.30 -22.78
C SER A 107 14.91 12.27 -21.77
N TYR A 108 15.39 11.12 -22.24
CA TYR A 108 15.86 10.03 -21.38
C TYR A 108 17.38 10.06 -21.25
N ASP A 109 17.87 9.86 -20.03
CA ASP A 109 19.29 9.75 -19.78
C ASP A 109 19.79 8.36 -20.19
N MET A 110 20.40 8.28 -21.38
CA MET A 110 20.98 7.02 -21.90
C MET A 110 22.10 6.45 -20.99
N LYS A 111 22.66 7.28 -20.09
CA LYS A 111 23.70 6.87 -19.13
C LYS A 111 23.15 6.05 -17.96
N THR A 112 21.84 6.09 -17.70
CA THR A 112 21.22 5.41 -16.55
C THR A 112 21.17 3.89 -16.71
N LEU A 113 21.16 3.39 -17.95
CA LEU A 113 21.37 1.96 -18.24
C LEU A 113 22.79 1.48 -17.87
N LYS A 114 23.77 2.39 -17.76
CA LYS A 114 25.18 2.07 -17.44
C LYS A 114 25.59 2.41 -16.01
N GLN A 115 24.84 3.26 -15.31
CA GLN A 115 25.02 3.52 -13.88
C GLN A 115 23.97 2.73 -13.11
N ALA A 116 24.41 1.74 -12.32
CA ALA A 116 23.57 0.89 -11.48
C ALA A 116 22.66 1.70 -10.52
N ALA A 117 21.53 2.17 -11.02
CA ALA A 117 20.44 2.78 -10.24
C ALA A 117 19.34 1.74 -9.99
N GLY A 118 19.73 0.49 -9.78
CA GLY A 118 18.85 -0.62 -9.47
C GLY A 118 19.27 -1.30 -8.20
N ILE A 119 18.32 -1.95 -7.55
CA ILE A 119 18.52 -2.79 -6.37
C ILE A 119 17.89 -4.15 -6.61
N SER A 120 18.51 -5.21 -6.10
CA SER A 120 18.03 -6.57 -6.35
C SER A 120 18.44 -7.52 -5.24
N SER A 121 17.58 -8.47 -4.92
CA SER A 121 17.84 -9.50 -3.93
C SER A 121 17.54 -10.89 -4.49
N VAL A 122 18.31 -11.88 -4.05
CA VAL A 122 18.12 -13.29 -4.37
C VAL A 122 17.99 -14.05 -3.06
N VAL A 123 16.84 -14.67 -2.82
CA VAL A 123 16.53 -15.38 -1.59
C VAL A 123 16.23 -16.85 -1.92
N PRO A 124 17.16 -17.78 -1.61
CA PRO A 124 16.90 -19.21 -1.69
C PRO A 124 16.13 -19.68 -0.46
N ILE A 125 15.04 -20.42 -0.66
CA ILE A 125 14.19 -20.96 0.42
C ILE A 125 13.87 -22.42 0.12
N TYR A 126 13.88 -23.29 1.14
CA TYR A 126 13.46 -24.67 0.94
C TYR A 126 11.96 -24.77 0.74
N VAL A 127 11.51 -25.68 -0.15
CA VAL A 127 10.09 -25.81 -0.49
C VAL A 127 9.21 -26.04 0.75
N ASN A 128 9.70 -26.80 1.72
CA ASN A 128 8.99 -27.08 2.97
C ASN A 128 8.88 -25.86 3.92
N GLU A 129 9.74 -24.86 3.77
CA GLU A 129 9.72 -23.63 4.58
C GLU A 129 8.81 -22.55 3.97
N ILE A 130 8.51 -22.64 2.66
CA ILE A 130 7.65 -21.65 1.99
C ILE A 130 6.28 -21.50 2.66
N PRO A 131 5.56 -22.59 3.01
CA PRO A 131 4.30 -22.46 3.72
C PRO A 131 4.44 -21.74 5.07
N GLU A 132 5.58 -21.85 5.76
CA GLU A 132 5.77 -21.15 7.05
C GLU A 132 5.95 -19.64 6.87
N ILE A 133 6.59 -19.24 5.77
CA ILE A 133 6.95 -17.85 5.45
C ILE A 133 5.79 -17.14 4.75
N ASP A 134 5.16 -17.76 3.75
CA ASP A 134 4.11 -17.15 2.96
C ASP A 134 2.73 -17.33 3.60
N HIS A 135 2.20 -16.22 4.12
CA HIS A 135 0.95 -16.21 4.84
C HIS A 135 -0.30 -16.46 3.97
N SER A 136 -0.22 -16.33 2.65
CA SER A 136 -1.34 -16.56 1.73
C SER A 136 -1.81 -18.02 1.74
N PHE A 137 -0.90 -18.98 1.97
CA PHE A 137 -1.25 -20.40 2.08
C PHE A 137 -2.09 -20.74 3.31
N PHE A 138 -2.11 -19.88 4.33
CA PHE A 138 -2.89 -20.13 5.54
C PHE A 138 -4.31 -19.55 5.50
N GLU A 139 -4.61 -18.60 4.61
CA GLU A 139 -5.98 -18.08 4.46
C GLU A 139 -6.92 -19.13 3.87
N THR A 140 -6.38 -20.02 3.03
CA THR A 140 -7.09 -21.16 2.44
C THR A 140 -7.54 -22.21 3.49
N GLY A 141 -7.05 -22.12 4.72
CA GLY A 141 -7.33 -23.06 5.81
C GLY A 141 -8.51 -22.72 6.73
N ARG A 142 -9.42 -21.80 6.35
CA ARG A 142 -10.57 -21.42 7.20
C ARG A 142 -11.93 -21.67 6.55
N CYS A 143 -12.34 -22.93 6.59
CA CYS A 143 -13.72 -23.30 6.87
C CYS A 143 -13.68 -24.36 7.98
N GLU A 144 -14.39 -24.17 9.08
CA GLU A 144 -14.50 -25.14 10.20
C GLU A 144 -15.28 -26.42 9.81
N GLU A 145 -15.39 -26.71 8.52
CA GLU A 145 -15.70 -28.03 7.99
C GLU A 145 -14.39 -28.60 7.45
N THR A 146 -14.00 -29.76 8.01
CA THR A 146 -12.96 -30.69 7.56
C THR A 146 -12.73 -30.68 6.05
N THR A 147 -12.02 -29.67 5.58
CA THR A 147 -11.48 -29.62 4.23
C THR A 147 -10.08 -30.17 4.39
N LEU A 148 -9.95 -31.44 3.99
CA LEU A 148 -8.68 -32.10 3.74
C LEU A 148 -7.68 -31.05 3.26
N ILE A 149 -6.62 -30.82 4.03
CA ILE A 149 -5.42 -30.16 3.54
C ILE A 149 -5.04 -30.95 2.30
N ARG A 150 -5.44 -30.49 1.10
CA ARG A 150 -4.95 -31.09 -0.12
C ARG A 150 -3.44 -30.94 -0.01
N PRO A 151 -2.67 -32.03 -0.10
CA PRO A 151 -1.22 -31.91 -0.20
C PRO A 151 -0.98 -31.06 -1.44
N LEU A 152 -0.65 -29.79 -1.21
CA LEU A 152 -0.22 -28.90 -2.28
C LEU A 152 1.05 -29.55 -2.81
N THR A 153 1.06 -29.88 -4.09
CA THR A 153 2.30 -30.32 -4.74
C THR A 153 3.31 -29.19 -4.64
N ASP A 154 4.60 -29.50 -4.54
CA ASP A 154 5.69 -28.52 -4.46
C ASP A 154 5.55 -27.44 -5.54
N GLN A 155 5.15 -27.83 -6.75
CA GLN A 155 4.87 -26.91 -7.85
C GLN A 155 3.74 -25.92 -7.54
N SER A 156 2.64 -26.35 -6.91
CA SER A 156 1.55 -25.47 -6.50
C SER A 156 1.93 -24.54 -5.36
N ILE A 157 2.87 -24.92 -4.49
CA ILE A 157 3.44 -24.04 -3.46
C ILE A 157 4.31 -22.97 -4.12
N ILE A 158 5.10 -23.35 -5.12
CA ILE A 158 5.95 -22.40 -5.86
C ILE A 158 5.10 -21.40 -6.65
N ASP A 159 4.11 -21.88 -7.40
CA ASP A 159 3.32 -21.05 -8.32
C ASP A 159 2.44 -20.04 -7.57
N ASN A 160 2.02 -20.36 -6.34
CA ASN A 160 1.21 -19.47 -5.51
C ASN A 160 2.03 -18.63 -4.53
N ALA A 161 3.36 -18.81 -4.48
CA ALA A 161 4.22 -18.06 -3.58
C ALA A 161 4.30 -16.58 -3.99
N THR A 162 3.92 -15.71 -3.06
CA THR A 162 3.91 -14.25 -3.20
C THR A 162 5.22 -13.60 -2.76
N ILE A 163 6.19 -14.39 -2.30
CA ILE A 163 7.49 -13.95 -1.77
C ILE A 163 8.25 -13.09 -2.79
N ALA A 164 8.37 -13.55 -4.05
CA ALA A 164 9.04 -12.77 -5.11
C ALA A 164 8.35 -11.42 -5.35
N ASN A 165 7.02 -11.40 -5.32
CA ASN A 165 6.25 -10.16 -5.46
C ASN A 165 6.49 -9.21 -4.27
N TRP A 166 6.58 -9.72 -3.04
CA TRP A 166 6.92 -8.90 -1.87
C TRP A 166 8.32 -8.29 -1.96
N ILE A 167 9.32 -9.08 -2.37
CA ILE A 167 10.70 -8.59 -2.55
C ILE A 167 10.73 -7.50 -3.63
N MET A 168 10.08 -7.73 -4.78
CA MET A 168 9.99 -6.74 -5.85
C MET A 168 9.29 -5.46 -5.42
N THR A 169 8.12 -5.58 -4.77
CA THR A 169 7.35 -4.44 -4.26
C THR A 169 8.18 -3.64 -3.25
N PHE A 170 8.90 -4.34 -2.36
CA PHE A 170 9.80 -3.70 -1.40
C PHE A 170 10.97 -3.01 -2.08
N ALA A 171 11.55 -3.61 -3.12
CA ALA A 171 12.62 -3.03 -3.93
C ALA A 171 12.17 -1.70 -4.58
N GLU A 172 11.00 -1.68 -5.22
CA GLU A 172 10.47 -0.48 -5.87
C GLU A 172 10.31 0.68 -4.87
N TYR A 173 9.68 0.43 -3.71
CA TYR A 173 9.51 1.45 -2.68
C TYR A 173 10.83 1.90 -2.04
N CYS A 174 11.76 0.97 -1.81
CA CYS A 174 13.07 1.30 -1.27
C CYS A 174 13.86 2.19 -2.24
N LEU A 175 13.84 1.86 -3.53
CA LEU A 175 14.51 2.65 -4.57
C LEU A 175 13.86 4.03 -4.69
N ALA A 176 12.53 4.12 -4.68
CA ALA A 176 11.80 5.38 -4.69
C ALA A 176 12.17 6.27 -3.49
N TYR A 177 12.24 5.67 -2.30
CA TYR A 177 12.63 6.36 -1.07
C TYR A 177 14.10 6.83 -1.11
N LYS A 178 15.04 5.97 -1.54
CA LYS A 178 16.46 6.31 -1.70
C LYS A 178 16.63 7.48 -2.69
N LEU A 179 15.91 7.46 -3.81
CA LEU A 179 15.97 8.54 -4.81
C LEU A 179 15.31 9.83 -4.33
N ALA A 180 14.19 9.76 -3.60
CA ALA A 180 13.52 10.94 -3.05
C ALA A 180 14.34 11.63 -1.94
N THR A 181 15.20 10.89 -1.24
CA THR A 181 16.00 11.41 -0.12
C THR A 181 17.40 11.84 -0.49
N GLN A 182 17.88 11.51 -1.70
CA GLN A 182 19.22 11.87 -2.17
C GLN A 182 19.28 13.35 -2.65
N PRO A 183 20.11 14.21 -2.03
CA PRO A 183 20.21 15.62 -2.39
C PRO A 183 20.84 15.87 -3.77
N SER A 184 21.65 14.94 -4.27
CA SER A 184 22.47 15.13 -5.49
C SER A 184 21.75 14.79 -6.80
N LYS A 185 20.60 14.13 -6.73
CA LYS A 185 19.76 13.76 -7.89
C LYS A 185 18.30 14.03 -7.52
N TYR A 186 17.93 15.31 -7.41
CA TYR A 186 16.55 15.71 -7.09
C TYR A 186 15.60 15.31 -8.22
N ALA A 187 15.17 14.05 -8.24
CA ALA A 187 14.01 13.66 -9.04
C ALA A 187 12.79 14.36 -8.42
N ARG A 188 12.21 15.31 -9.16
CA ARG A 188 11.04 16.06 -8.71
C ARG A 188 9.75 15.31 -9.02
N ILE A 189 9.81 14.40 -9.99
CA ILE A 189 8.71 13.52 -10.39
C ILE A 189 9.20 12.07 -10.26
N ILE A 190 8.46 11.27 -9.50
CA ILE A 190 8.67 9.82 -9.38
C ILE A 190 7.45 9.13 -9.99
N LEU A 191 7.68 8.31 -11.01
CA LEU A 191 6.68 7.49 -11.66
C LEU A 191 6.85 6.05 -11.17
N LEU A 192 5.78 5.49 -10.61
CA LEU A 192 5.71 4.10 -10.16
C LEU A 192 4.62 3.40 -10.97
N ASP A 193 4.83 2.15 -11.36
CA ASP A 193 3.78 1.29 -11.95
C ASP A 193 2.82 0.74 -10.86
N ARG A 194 2.65 1.50 -9.78
CA ARG A 194 1.82 1.12 -8.63
C ARG A 194 0.93 2.26 -8.18
N SER A 195 -0.30 1.89 -7.86
CA SER A 195 -1.24 2.79 -7.22
C SER A 195 -1.05 2.75 -5.70
N LEU A 196 -0.45 3.80 -5.13
CA LEU A 196 -0.26 3.93 -3.68
C LEU A 196 -1.57 3.80 -2.90
N SER A 197 -2.70 4.23 -3.47
CA SER A 197 -4.01 4.10 -2.81
C SER A 197 -4.48 2.66 -2.75
N THR A 198 -4.28 1.88 -3.81
CA THR A 198 -4.66 0.47 -3.86
C THR A 198 -3.77 -0.35 -2.94
N GLU A 199 -2.45 -0.16 -3.04
CA GLU A 199 -1.46 -0.87 -2.23
C GLU A 199 -1.66 -0.61 -0.74
N ARG A 200 -1.93 0.64 -0.35
CA ARG A 200 -2.27 0.97 1.03
C ARG A 200 -3.56 0.29 1.47
N ALA A 201 -4.60 0.27 0.64
CA ALA A 201 -5.87 -0.37 0.99
C ALA A 201 -5.70 -1.89 1.18
N SER A 202 -4.95 -2.55 0.29
CA SER A 202 -4.59 -3.96 0.40
C SER A 202 -3.79 -4.23 1.67
N LEU A 203 -2.73 -3.45 1.94
CA LEU A 203 -1.94 -3.57 3.17
C LEU A 203 -2.82 -3.46 4.41
N ILE A 204 -3.76 -2.51 4.43
CA ILE A 204 -4.72 -2.38 5.53
C ILE A 204 -5.57 -3.65 5.59
N TYR A 205 -6.18 -4.09 4.51
CA TYR A 205 -7.03 -5.28 4.48
C TYR A 205 -6.29 -6.54 5.01
N ASP A 206 -5.14 -6.86 4.44
CA ASP A 206 -4.35 -8.05 4.75
C ASP A 206 -3.88 -8.06 6.22
N THR A 207 -3.59 -6.88 6.76
CA THR A 207 -3.12 -6.72 8.13
C THR A 207 -4.26 -6.43 9.13
N ALA A 208 -5.54 -6.56 8.76
CA ALA A 208 -6.65 -6.21 9.65
C ALA A 208 -6.72 -7.05 10.94
N ARG A 209 -6.32 -8.32 10.90
CA ARG A 209 -6.40 -9.26 12.03
C ARG A 209 -5.15 -9.20 12.91
N ARG A 210 -5.15 -8.31 13.91
CA ARG A 210 -4.03 -8.13 14.86
C ARG A 210 -3.63 -9.39 15.64
N ASP A 211 -4.55 -10.33 15.86
CA ASP A 211 -4.24 -11.60 16.54
C ASP A 211 -3.27 -12.47 15.75
N LEU A 212 -3.28 -12.35 14.41
CA LEU A 212 -2.31 -13.03 13.56
C LEU A 212 -0.92 -12.43 13.73
N TRP A 213 -0.82 -11.12 13.95
CA TRP A 213 0.47 -10.45 14.13
C TRP A 213 1.21 -11.01 15.34
N LYS A 214 0.53 -11.12 16.50
CA LYS A 214 1.13 -11.66 17.74
C LYS A 214 1.68 -13.08 17.57
N LYS A 215 1.07 -13.87 16.70
CA LYS A 215 1.42 -15.27 16.50
C LYS A 215 2.48 -15.48 15.41
N ARG A 216 2.59 -14.56 14.44
CA ARG A 216 3.26 -14.81 13.16
C ARG A 216 4.19 -13.71 12.68
N CYS A 217 4.11 -12.50 13.25
CA CYS A 217 4.97 -11.40 12.83
C CYS A 217 6.32 -11.49 13.54
N SER A 218 7.34 -11.98 12.83
CA SER A 218 8.72 -12.09 13.33
C SER A 218 9.38 -10.73 13.63
N LEU A 219 8.76 -9.62 13.18
CA LEU A 219 9.22 -8.26 13.48
C LEU A 219 8.81 -7.80 14.89
N ILE A 220 7.83 -8.46 15.53
CA ILE A 220 7.48 -8.19 16.93
C ILE A 220 8.62 -8.71 17.81
N GLY A 221 9.12 -7.84 18.68
CA GLY A 221 10.30 -8.13 19.51
C GLY A 221 11.62 -7.69 18.88
N TYR A 222 11.64 -7.31 17.59
CA TYR A 222 12.83 -6.77 16.94
C TYR A 222 13.27 -5.48 17.64
N ARG A 223 14.58 -5.35 17.87
CA ARG A 223 15.18 -4.22 18.55
C ARG A 223 15.93 -3.36 17.53
N THR A 224 15.43 -2.15 17.33
CA THR A 224 16.15 -1.09 16.60
C THR A 224 17.26 -0.52 17.46
N GLU A 225 18.13 0.34 16.90
CA GLU A 225 19.27 0.95 17.61
C GLU A 225 18.92 1.58 18.98
N ASP A 226 17.71 2.13 19.13
CA ASP A 226 17.18 2.70 20.39
C ASP A 226 16.92 1.64 21.50
N GLY A 227 17.20 0.34 21.25
CA GLY A 227 17.20 -0.75 22.22
C GLY A 227 15.83 -1.31 22.66
N GLN A 228 14.74 -0.61 22.38
CA GLN A 228 13.38 -1.03 22.75
C GLN A 228 12.78 -2.00 21.72
N PRO A 229 12.16 -3.12 22.16
CA PRO A 229 11.50 -4.05 21.26
C PRO A 229 10.22 -3.45 20.66
N LEU A 230 10.02 -3.65 19.36
CA LEU A 230 8.79 -3.31 18.67
C LEU A 230 7.65 -4.23 19.11
N ASP A 231 6.45 -3.67 19.26
CA ASP A 231 5.25 -4.43 19.63
C ASP A 231 4.09 -4.19 18.65
N VAL A 232 2.94 -4.80 18.95
CA VAL A 232 1.71 -4.68 18.16
C VAL A 232 1.22 -3.22 18.05
N ASN A 233 1.48 -2.41 19.08
CA ASN A 233 1.05 -1.03 19.15
C ASN A 233 1.92 -0.14 18.25
N ASP A 234 3.22 -0.42 18.18
CA ASP A 234 4.13 0.22 17.22
C ASP A 234 3.64 0.03 15.78
N PHE A 235 3.34 -1.22 15.38
CA PHE A 235 2.79 -1.53 14.05
C PHE A 235 1.38 -0.96 13.84
N THR A 236 0.57 -0.93 14.89
CA THR A 236 -0.75 -0.31 14.83
C THR A 236 -0.64 1.16 14.47
N ILE A 237 0.24 1.93 15.12
CA ILE A 237 0.43 3.34 14.79
C ILE A 237 0.99 3.49 13.36
N ALA A 238 1.96 2.67 12.99
CA ALA A 238 2.61 2.73 11.68
C ALA A 238 1.63 2.51 10.50
N ARG A 239 0.66 1.59 10.66
CA ARG A 239 -0.29 1.16 9.63
C ARG A 239 -1.10 2.30 8.98
N GLN A 240 -1.26 3.44 9.65
CA GLN A 240 -1.99 4.60 9.11
C GLN A 240 -1.22 5.91 9.25
N CYS A 241 0.11 5.85 9.33
CA CYS A 241 0.97 7.00 9.58
C CYS A 241 1.11 7.97 8.38
N VAL A 242 0.02 8.22 7.63
CA VAL A 242 -0.08 9.32 6.66
C VAL A 242 -0.83 10.46 7.35
N CYS A 243 -0.08 11.32 8.03
CA CYS A 243 -0.62 12.43 8.79
C CYS A 243 -0.37 13.75 8.05
N ASN A 244 -1.43 14.50 7.78
CA ASN A 244 -1.33 15.84 7.21
C ASN A 244 -2.46 16.69 7.82
N GLN A 245 -2.11 17.62 8.70
CA GLN A 245 -3.07 18.45 9.40
C GLN A 245 -3.84 19.37 8.45
N THR A 246 -3.16 19.97 7.47
CA THR A 246 -3.75 20.85 6.45
C THR A 246 -4.84 20.13 5.65
N LEU A 247 -4.61 18.85 5.34
CA LEU A 247 -5.57 18.01 4.63
C LEU A 247 -6.56 17.27 5.56
N GLY A 248 -6.47 17.48 6.88
CA GLY A 248 -7.32 16.80 7.86
C GLY A 248 -7.12 15.28 7.93
N LEU A 249 -5.90 14.80 7.69
CA LEU A 249 -5.53 13.38 7.70
C LEU A 249 -4.80 12.98 9.00
N PRO A 250 -5.18 11.85 9.62
CA PRO A 250 -6.28 10.95 9.23
C PRO A 250 -7.67 11.54 9.57
N PRO A 251 -8.70 11.26 8.75
CA PRO A 251 -10.02 11.83 8.98
C PRO A 251 -10.69 11.21 10.23
N PRO A 252 -11.43 11.98 11.05
CA PRO A 252 -12.02 11.50 12.31
C PRO A 252 -13.31 10.69 12.11
N ARG A 253 -13.30 9.67 11.23
CA ARG A 253 -14.46 8.86 10.86
C ARG A 253 -14.10 7.43 10.48
N GLY A 254 -15.06 6.51 10.59
CA GLY A 254 -14.91 5.12 10.20
C GLY A 254 -13.71 4.44 10.87
N ASP A 255 -12.96 3.66 10.09
CA ASP A 255 -11.76 2.95 10.54
C ASP A 255 -10.57 3.88 10.81
N TYR A 256 -10.66 5.16 10.45
CA TYR A 256 -9.60 6.14 10.69
C TYR A 256 -9.69 6.80 12.07
N LEU A 257 -10.83 6.64 12.77
CA LEU A 257 -11.11 7.37 14.02
C LEU A 257 -10.09 7.09 15.13
N ASN A 258 -9.67 5.83 15.30
CA ASN A 258 -8.66 5.46 16.29
C ASN A 258 -7.32 6.15 16.01
N TYR A 259 -6.89 6.23 14.74
CA TYR A 259 -5.63 6.87 14.36
C TYR A 259 -5.72 8.40 14.49
N ALA A 260 -6.89 8.99 14.21
CA ALA A 260 -7.13 10.41 14.44
C ALA A 260 -7.04 10.78 15.94
N ILE A 261 -7.58 9.93 16.82
CA ILE A 261 -7.44 10.10 18.28
C ILE A 261 -5.97 10.06 18.69
N VAL A 262 -5.23 9.03 18.25
CA VAL A 262 -3.79 8.88 18.57
C VAL A 262 -2.99 10.10 18.09
N GLN A 263 -3.26 10.58 16.87
CA GLN A 263 -2.56 11.73 16.31
C GLN A 263 -2.87 13.03 17.06
N VAL A 264 -4.12 13.23 17.47
CA VAL A 264 -4.52 14.40 18.27
C VAL A 264 -3.85 14.38 19.65
N VAL A 265 -3.82 13.24 20.32
CA VAL A 265 -3.15 13.10 21.63
C VAL A 265 -1.64 13.30 21.48
N LYS A 266 -1.02 12.69 20.47
CA LYS A 266 0.42 12.84 20.18
C LYS A 266 0.87 14.30 20.04
N GLN A 267 0.00 15.16 19.51
CA GLN A 267 0.32 16.57 19.24
C GLN A 267 0.11 17.52 20.43
N ASN A 268 -0.65 17.10 21.45
CA ASN A 268 -1.06 17.99 22.53
C ASN A 268 -0.65 17.49 23.91
N GLU A 269 0.20 16.45 23.97
CA GLU A 269 0.73 15.75 25.16
C GLU A 269 -0.34 15.11 26.04
N THR A 270 -1.24 15.92 26.61
CA THR A 270 -2.31 15.51 27.52
C THR A 270 -3.62 16.18 27.14
N LEU A 271 -4.70 15.41 26.99
CA LEU A 271 -6.02 15.94 26.65
C LEU A 271 -7.14 15.25 27.43
N THR A 272 -8.17 16.01 27.80
CA THR A 272 -9.44 15.46 28.28
C THR A 272 -10.29 14.96 27.12
N GLU A 273 -11.28 14.11 27.41
CA GLU A 273 -12.25 13.64 26.40
C GLU A 273 -12.93 14.81 25.66
N THR A 274 -13.34 15.84 26.39
CA THR A 274 -14.02 17.02 25.82
C THR A 274 -13.11 17.76 24.84
N GLN A 275 -11.84 17.94 25.17
CA GLN A 275 -10.86 18.57 24.28
C GLN A 275 -10.60 17.73 23.02
N ILE A 276 -10.56 16.40 23.15
CA ILE A 276 -10.42 15.48 22.01
C ILE A 276 -11.62 15.62 21.06
N LEU A 277 -12.84 15.62 21.58
CA LEU A 277 -14.06 15.79 20.77
C LEU A 277 -14.07 17.13 20.04
N THR A 278 -13.70 18.22 20.72
CA THR A 278 -13.60 19.56 20.12
C THR A 278 -12.56 19.60 19.00
N LYS A 279 -11.35 19.05 19.22
CA LYS A 279 -10.29 19.02 18.20
C LYS A 279 -10.65 18.16 16.99
N LEU A 280 -11.39 17.06 17.20
CA LEU A 280 -11.89 16.21 16.12
C LEU A 280 -13.15 16.78 15.44
N LYS A 281 -13.67 17.93 15.90
CA LYS A 281 -14.91 18.56 15.41
C LYS A 281 -16.12 17.61 15.47
N ILE A 282 -16.22 16.84 16.56
CA ILE A 282 -17.31 15.88 16.77
C ILE A 282 -18.33 16.47 17.73
N MET A 283 -19.51 16.83 17.20
CA MET A 283 -20.62 17.41 17.97
C MET A 283 -21.73 16.40 18.26
N GLU A 284 -21.81 15.30 17.51
CA GLU A 284 -22.88 14.31 17.63
C GLU A 284 -22.62 13.31 18.76
N GLU A 285 -23.60 13.12 19.64
CA GLU A 285 -23.49 12.20 20.79
C GLU A 285 -23.24 10.74 20.36
N LYS A 286 -23.82 10.28 19.25
CA LYS A 286 -23.56 8.94 18.71
C LYS A 286 -22.08 8.74 18.35
N ARG A 287 -21.44 9.76 17.79
CA ARG A 287 -20.01 9.74 17.44
C ARG A 287 -19.14 9.92 18.68
N ALA A 288 -19.54 10.77 19.62
CA ALA A 288 -18.87 10.91 20.91
C ALA A 288 -18.80 9.58 21.67
N LYS A 289 -19.90 8.81 21.71
CA LYS A 289 -19.91 7.45 22.29
C LYS A 289 -18.91 6.50 21.62
N ARG A 290 -18.70 6.61 20.30
CA ARG A 290 -17.66 5.83 19.60
C ARG A 290 -16.26 6.24 20.03
N VAL A 291 -16.00 7.55 20.15
CA VAL A 291 -14.72 8.06 20.66
C VAL A 291 -14.43 7.53 22.07
N ARG A 292 -15.41 7.61 22.99
CA ARG A 292 -15.28 7.02 24.35
C ARG A 292 -14.90 5.55 24.33
N ARG A 293 -15.54 4.76 23.46
CA ARG A 293 -15.23 3.33 23.30
C ARG A 293 -13.79 3.12 22.82
N TYR A 294 -13.33 3.92 21.86
CA TYR A 294 -11.95 3.87 21.39
C TYR A 294 -10.95 4.30 22.45
N LEU A 295 -11.21 5.36 23.22
CA LEU A 295 -10.33 5.81 24.30
C LEU A 295 -10.16 4.73 25.37
N LYS A 296 -11.26 4.11 25.82
CA LYS A 296 -11.21 2.97 26.74
C LYS A 296 -10.40 1.80 26.18
N ARG A 297 -10.63 1.46 24.91
CA ARG A 297 -9.90 0.38 24.22
C ARG A 297 -8.40 0.69 24.13
N LEU A 298 -8.03 1.87 23.65
CA LEU A 298 -6.63 2.27 23.50
C LEU A 298 -5.90 2.34 24.84
N SER A 299 -6.60 2.71 25.91
CA SER A 299 -6.07 2.70 27.27
C SER A 299 -5.89 1.25 27.78
N SER A 300 -6.86 0.37 27.53
CA SER A 300 -6.73 -1.06 27.89
C SER A 300 -5.64 -1.80 27.09
N GLU A 301 -5.36 -1.36 25.86
CA GLU A 301 -4.28 -1.88 25.01
C GLU A 301 -2.91 -1.29 25.39
N GLY A 302 -2.85 -0.37 26.36
CA GLY A 302 -1.61 0.27 26.82
C GLY A 302 -1.04 1.32 25.87
N LEU A 303 -1.80 1.72 24.83
CA LEU A 303 -1.37 2.74 23.88
C LEU A 303 -1.48 4.16 24.47
N LEU A 304 -2.56 4.38 25.23
CA LEU A 304 -2.82 5.63 25.95
C LEU A 304 -2.73 5.38 27.46
N ARG A 305 -2.19 6.36 28.17
CA ARG A 305 -2.24 6.43 29.64
C ARG A 305 -3.42 7.31 30.03
N GLU A 306 -4.30 6.78 30.87
CA GLU A 306 -5.42 7.52 31.45
C GLU A 306 -5.13 7.79 32.92
N LYS A 307 -5.15 9.07 33.32
CA LYS A 307 -5.05 9.48 34.73
C LYS A 307 -6.05 10.62 34.96
N ASP A 308 -6.96 10.43 35.93
CA ASP A 308 -7.96 11.44 36.33
C ASP A 308 -8.79 12.00 35.15
N GLY A 309 -9.10 11.17 34.14
CA GLY A 309 -9.85 11.57 32.94
C GLY A 309 -9.04 12.33 31.88
N VAL A 310 -7.72 12.39 32.05
CA VAL A 310 -6.76 12.94 31.09
C VAL A 310 -6.05 11.80 30.38
N TYR A 311 -6.01 11.87 29.05
CA TYR A 311 -5.37 10.91 28.16
C TYR A 311 -4.06 11.47 27.63
N ALA A 312 -3.01 10.67 27.72
CA ALA A 312 -1.69 10.93 27.14
C ALA A 312 -1.22 9.73 26.32
N LEU A 313 -0.42 9.96 25.27
CA LEU A 313 0.23 8.87 24.55
C LEU A 313 1.31 8.26 25.46
N ASP A 314 1.45 6.93 25.47
CA ASP A 314 2.58 6.34 26.17
C ASP A 314 3.90 6.87 25.58
N PRO A 315 4.86 7.37 26.40
CA PRO A 315 6.15 7.86 25.93
C PRO A 315 6.89 6.90 25.00
N LYS A 316 6.71 5.58 25.16
CA LYS A 316 7.26 4.56 24.27
C LYS A 316 6.88 4.79 22.80
N TYR A 317 5.67 5.26 22.55
CA TYR A 317 5.09 5.34 21.21
C TYR A 317 5.28 6.71 20.54
N VAL A 318 5.89 7.67 21.22
CA VAL A 318 6.21 8.98 20.64
C VAL A 318 7.21 8.83 19.49
N SER A 319 8.21 7.96 19.66
CA SER A 319 9.28 7.69 18.70
C SER A 319 8.96 6.59 17.67
N THR A 320 7.76 6.00 17.69
CA THR A 320 7.38 4.87 16.80
C THR A 320 7.67 5.14 15.33
N GLN A 321 7.36 6.35 14.83
CA GLN A 321 7.60 6.68 13.42
C GLN A 321 9.09 6.64 13.05
N LYS A 322 9.98 7.13 13.93
CA LYS A 322 11.42 7.06 13.75
C LYS A 322 11.90 5.61 13.81
N ARG A 323 11.43 4.83 14.79
CA ARG A 323 11.80 3.43 14.97
C ARG A 323 11.41 2.55 13.78
N ILE A 324 10.18 2.70 13.29
CA ILE A 324 9.69 1.96 12.12
C ILE A 324 10.46 2.37 10.86
N LYS A 325 10.79 3.66 10.70
CA LYS A 325 11.64 4.12 9.61
C LYS A 325 13.05 3.51 9.68
N SER A 326 13.65 3.42 10.87
CA SER A 326 14.94 2.75 11.09
C SER A 326 14.87 1.29 10.68
N LEU A 327 13.89 0.55 11.21
CA LEU A 327 13.65 -0.85 10.87
C LEU A 327 13.58 -1.06 9.35
N VAL A 328 12.73 -0.28 8.66
CA VAL A 328 12.54 -0.43 7.21
C VAL A 328 13.82 -0.12 6.44
N THR A 329 14.61 0.86 6.89
CA THR A 329 15.88 1.23 6.25
C THR A 329 16.95 0.17 6.49
N GLU A 330 17.09 -0.31 7.74
CA GLU A 330 18.00 -1.40 8.11
C GLU A 330 17.70 -2.68 7.31
N MET A 331 16.42 -3.04 7.20
CA MET A 331 16.00 -4.18 6.39
C MET A 331 16.31 -3.95 4.91
N ALA A 332 16.04 -2.76 4.38
CA ALA A 332 16.34 -2.44 2.99
C ALA A 332 17.84 -2.58 2.68
N ASP A 333 18.72 -2.13 3.57
CA ASP A 333 20.17 -2.20 3.40
C ASP A 333 20.75 -3.60 3.63
N GLN A 334 20.04 -4.47 4.37
CA GLN A 334 20.41 -5.89 4.49
C GLN A 334 19.93 -6.73 3.30
N PHE A 335 18.78 -6.39 2.72
CA PHE A 335 18.19 -7.15 1.62
C PHE A 335 18.80 -6.83 0.26
N PHE A 336 19.29 -5.59 0.06
CA PHE A 336 19.68 -5.05 -1.26
C PHE A 336 21.04 -4.37 -1.27
#